data_AF-A0A522UNM9-F1
#
_entry.id   AF-A0A522UNM9-F1
#
_cell.length_a   1.000
_cell.length_b   1.000
_cell.length_c   1.000
_cell.angle_alpha   90.00
_cell.angle_beta   90.00
_cell.angle_gamma   90.00
#
_symmetry.space_group_name_H-M   'P 1'
#
loop_
_entity.id
_entity.type
_entity.pdbx_description
1 polymer ?
#
loop_
_entity_poly.entity_id
_entity_poly.type
_entity_poly.pdbx_seq_one_letter_code
_entity_poly.pdbx_strand_id
1 'polypeptide(L)'
;MKLHNYTFAVLVMLLCVLCFAFAGQAEEQQTGEALFKAKCAACHPKAEKITGKRSIIRIMRNPPPYMPVFDDERIPEKDAREIEDYIFRLLKKEV
;
A
#
# COMPACT_ATOMS: atom_id res chain seq x y z
N MET A 1 34.68 -24.55 35.40
CA MET A 1 33.36 -23.89 35.55
C MET A 1 33.23 -22.52 34.86
N LYS A 2 34.20 -22.04 34.06
CA LYS A 2 34.08 -20.73 33.36
C LYS A 2 33.38 -20.80 32.00
N LEU A 3 33.36 -21.98 31.37
CA LEU A 3 32.84 -22.18 30.01
C LEU A 3 31.30 -22.07 29.92
N HIS A 4 30.58 -22.48 30.97
CA HIS A 4 29.11 -22.40 31.04
C HIS A 4 28.58 -20.96 31.13
N ASN A 5 29.37 -20.05 31.72
CA ASN A 5 28.99 -18.64 31.87
C ASN A 5 29.13 -17.89 30.54
N TYR A 6 30.09 -18.28 29.70
CA TYR A 6 30.26 -17.72 28.35
C TYR A 6 29.19 -18.22 27.39
N THR A 7 28.80 -19.50 27.45
CA THR A 7 27.70 -20.03 26.62
C THR A 7 26.36 -19.38 26.95
N PHE A 8 26.08 -19.11 28.23
CA PHE A 8 24.85 -18.42 28.64
C PHE A 8 24.85 -16.94 28.19
N ALA A 9 25.99 -16.25 28.31
CA ALA A 9 26.12 -14.87 27.87
C ALA A 9 25.96 -14.71 26.35
N VAL A 10 26.53 -15.62 25.56
CA VAL A 10 26.39 -15.60 24.09
C VAL A 10 24.95 -15.90 23.67
N LEU A 11 24.27 -16.84 24.33
CA LEU A 11 22.87 -17.17 24.03
C LEU A 11 21.92 -16.00 24.33
N VAL A 12 22.11 -15.31 25.47
CA VAL A 12 21.32 -14.12 25.84
C VAL A 12 21.58 -12.97 24.87
N MET A 13 22.84 -12.74 24.48
CA MET A 13 23.18 -11.67 23.53
C MET A 13 22.57 -11.94 22.14
N LEU A 14 22.57 -13.20 21.69
CA LEU A 14 22.00 -13.60 20.40
C LEU A 14 20.46 -13.50 20.39
N LEU A 15 19.82 -13.79 21.52
CA LEU A 15 18.38 -13.60 21.71
C LEU A 15 17.98 -12.12 21.68
N CYS A 16 18.79 -11.23 22.27
CA CYS A 16 18.55 -9.79 22.26
C CYS A 16 18.63 -9.18 20.84
N VAL A 17 19.53 -9.67 19.98
CA VAL A 17 19.65 -9.19 18.59
C VAL A 17 18.42 -9.58 17.76
N LEU A 18 17.84 -10.76 18.01
CA LEU A 18 16.62 -11.22 17.33
C LEU A 18 15.38 -10.38 17.70
N CYS A 19 15.28 -9.89 18.93
CA CYS A 19 14.16 -9.04 19.35
C CYS A 19 14.19 -7.62 18.72
N PHE A 20 15.36 -7.10 18.36
CA PHE A 20 15.49 -5.77 17.75
C PHE A 20 15.16 -5.74 16.25
N ALA A 21 15.23 -6.89 15.55
CA ALA A 21 14.99 -6.95 14.11
C ALA A 21 13.51 -6.77 13.69
N PHE A 22 12.56 -6.86 14.62
CA PHE A 22 11.13 -6.83 14.32
C PHE A 22 10.40 -5.54 14.77
N ALA A 23 11.10 -4.57 15.34
CA ALA A 23 10.49 -3.37 15.95
C ALA A 23 10.19 -2.23 14.95
N GLY A 24 10.32 -2.43 13.64
CA GLY A 24 10.48 -1.30 12.71
C GLY A 24 9.85 -1.43 11.33
N GLN A 25 8.81 -2.24 11.13
CA GLN A 25 8.04 -2.19 9.89
C GLN A 25 6.73 -1.43 10.13
N ALA A 26 6.84 -0.12 10.33
CA ALA A 26 5.72 0.79 10.09
C ALA A 26 5.58 0.89 8.56
N GLU A 27 4.58 0.21 8.01
CA GLU A 27 4.24 0.31 6.60
C GLU A 27 3.86 1.78 6.29
N GLU A 28 4.67 2.45 5.47
CA GLU A 28 4.42 3.83 5.02
C GLU A 28 3.08 3.85 4.29
N GLN A 29 2.03 4.36 4.95
CA GLN A 29 0.71 4.47 4.36
C GLN A 29 0.73 5.53 3.26
N GLN A 30 0.80 5.08 2.01
CA GLN A 30 0.80 5.96 0.85
C GLN A 30 -0.56 6.63 0.70
N THR A 31 -0.57 7.92 0.37
CA THR A 31 -1.82 8.65 0.16
C THR A 31 -2.47 8.26 -1.16
N GLY A 32 -3.79 8.36 -1.24
CA GLY A 32 -4.53 8.12 -2.49
C GLY A 32 -4.03 8.93 -3.69
N GLU A 33 -3.60 10.17 -3.46
CA GLU A 33 -3.00 11.01 -4.52
C GLU A 33 -1.67 10.45 -5.02
N ALA A 34 -0.78 10.03 -4.11
CA ALA A 34 0.52 9.47 -4.45
C ALA A 34 0.37 8.16 -5.22
N LEU A 35 -0.52 7.28 -4.73
CA LEU A 35 -0.87 6.02 -5.38
C LEU A 35 -1.45 6.25 -6.78
N PHE A 36 -2.39 7.19 -6.92
CA PHE A 36 -2.97 7.55 -8.21
C PHE A 36 -1.91 8.03 -9.20
N LYS A 37 -1.01 8.93 -8.78
CA LYS A 37 0.08 9.44 -9.63
C LYS A 37 1.01 8.32 -10.08
N ALA A 38 1.34 7.40 -9.19
CA ALA A 38 2.27 6.32 -9.48
C ALA A 38 1.68 5.24 -10.41
N LYS A 39 0.38 4.94 -10.30
CA LYS A 39 -0.22 3.77 -10.97
C LYS A 39 -1.22 4.11 -12.07
N CYS A 40 -1.87 5.28 -12.01
CA CYS A 40 -3.00 5.61 -12.86
C CYS A 40 -2.71 6.81 -13.78
N ALA A 41 -1.95 7.80 -13.31
CA ALA A 41 -1.81 9.08 -14.00
C ALA A 41 -1.12 9.02 -15.38
N ALA A 42 -0.37 7.96 -15.66
CA ALA A 42 0.24 7.74 -16.97
C ALA A 42 -0.80 7.66 -18.11
N CYS A 43 -1.96 7.06 -17.84
CA CYS A 43 -3.07 6.97 -18.80
C CYS A 43 -4.24 7.90 -18.42
N HIS A 44 -4.38 8.25 -17.14
CA HIS A 44 -5.43 9.12 -16.61
C HIS A 44 -4.83 10.39 -16.00
N PRO A 45 -4.36 11.36 -16.81
CA PRO A 45 -3.61 12.51 -16.31
C PRO A 45 -4.40 13.42 -15.35
N LYS A 46 -5.72 13.27 -15.29
CA LYS A 46 -6.64 14.06 -14.48
C LYS A 46 -7.65 13.15 -13.80
N ALA A 47 -7.55 13.00 -12.49
CA ALA A 47 -8.42 12.14 -11.69
C ALA A 47 -9.88 12.64 -11.71
N GLU A 48 -10.08 13.95 -11.74
CA GLU A 48 -11.38 14.63 -11.81
C GLU A 48 -12.17 14.30 -13.09
N LYS A 49 -11.49 13.80 -14.14
CA LYS A 49 -12.15 13.40 -15.40
C LYS A 49 -12.55 11.92 -15.43
N ILE A 50 -12.25 11.16 -14.40
CA ILE A 50 -12.68 9.76 -14.30
C ILE A 50 -14.17 9.76 -14.01
N THR A 51 -14.96 9.50 -15.04
CA THR A 51 -16.43 9.49 -14.95
C THR A 51 -16.94 8.09 -14.66
N GLY A 52 -17.82 7.97 -13.68
CA GLY A 52 -18.46 6.70 -13.37
C GLY A 52 -19.31 6.78 -12.11
N LYS A 53 -20.56 6.30 -12.19
CA LYS A 53 -21.42 6.10 -11.01
C LYS A 53 -21.07 4.81 -10.25
N ARG A 54 -19.99 4.13 -10.64
CA ARG A 54 -19.56 2.82 -10.12
C ARG A 54 -18.35 3.02 -9.23
N SER A 55 -18.17 2.11 -8.27
CA SER A 55 -16.94 2.00 -7.50
C SER A 55 -15.74 1.90 -8.46
N ILE A 56 -14.73 2.73 -8.18
CA ILE A 56 -13.46 2.73 -8.90
C ILE A 56 -12.72 1.42 -8.64
N ILE A 57 -12.78 0.89 -7.42
CA ILE A 57 -12.20 -0.42 -7.08
C ILE A 57 -12.75 -1.49 -8.00
N ARG A 58 -14.07 -1.53 -8.22
CA ARG A 58 -14.69 -2.50 -9.14
C ARG A 58 -14.17 -2.38 -10.57
N ILE A 59 -13.92 -1.17 -11.05
CA ILE A 59 -13.32 -0.92 -12.37
C ILE A 59 -11.86 -1.38 -12.39
N MET A 60 -11.10 -1.13 -11.33
CA MET A 60 -9.71 -1.59 -11.23
C MET A 60 -9.58 -3.12 -11.24
N ARG A 61 -10.50 -3.82 -10.56
CA ARG A 61 -10.52 -5.30 -10.51
C ARG A 61 -11.07 -5.92 -11.81
N ASN A 62 -11.98 -5.25 -12.49
CA ASN A 62 -12.56 -5.71 -13.75
C ASN A 62 -12.61 -4.56 -14.77
N PRO A 63 -11.46 -4.23 -15.38
CA PRO A 63 -11.30 -3.04 -16.20
C PRO A 63 -11.92 -3.19 -17.59
N PRO A 64 -12.24 -2.07 -18.25
CA PRO A 64 -12.56 -2.09 -19.67
C PRO A 64 -11.35 -2.57 -20.50
N PRO A 65 -11.56 -2.95 -21.77
CA PRO A 65 -10.46 -3.28 -22.67
C PRO A 65 -9.36 -2.22 -22.65
N TYR A 66 -8.11 -2.66 -22.76
CA TYR A 66 -6.89 -1.83 -22.80
C TYR A 66 -6.42 -1.23 -21.47
N MET A 67 -7.16 -1.40 -20.36
CA MET A 67 -6.67 -1.09 -19.02
C MET A 67 -6.21 -2.39 -18.32
N PRO A 68 -5.01 -2.43 -17.71
CA PRO A 68 -4.54 -3.63 -17.03
C PRO A 68 -5.38 -3.91 -15.78
N VAL A 69 -5.49 -5.19 -15.42
CA VAL A 69 -6.10 -5.60 -14.16
C VAL A 69 -5.19 -5.18 -13.01
N PHE A 70 -5.77 -4.53 -12.01
CA PHE A 70 -5.14 -4.24 -10.74
C PHE A 70 -5.84 -5.10 -9.69
N ASP A 71 -5.32 -6.29 -9.40
CA ASP A 71 -5.78 -7.22 -8.36
C ASP A 71 -5.13 -6.90 -7.00
N ASP A 72 -5.51 -7.63 -5.96
CA ASP A 72 -5.00 -7.39 -4.58
C ASP A 72 -3.48 -7.59 -4.48
N GLU A 73 -2.88 -8.37 -5.38
CA GLU A 73 -1.42 -8.56 -5.44
C GLU A 73 -0.72 -7.32 -5.99
N ARG A 74 -1.31 -6.64 -6.98
CA ARG A 74 -0.74 -5.43 -7.60
C ARG A 74 -1.05 -4.16 -6.84
N ILE A 75 -2.29 -4.03 -6.38
CA ILE A 75 -2.77 -2.90 -5.56
C ILE A 75 -3.63 -3.52 -4.46
N PRO A 76 -3.08 -3.66 -3.24
CA PRO A 76 -3.84 -4.16 -2.10
C PRO A 76 -5.11 -3.37 -1.87
N GLU A 77 -6.13 -4.02 -1.31
CA GLU A 77 -7.44 -3.41 -1.11
C GLU A 77 -7.39 -2.10 -0.29
N LYS A 78 -6.48 -1.99 0.68
CA LYS A 78 -6.26 -0.75 1.44
C LYS A 78 -5.87 0.42 0.53
N ASP A 79 -4.90 0.20 -0.35
CA ASP A 79 -4.42 1.22 -1.29
C ASP A 79 -5.46 1.53 -2.38
N ALA A 80 -6.23 0.52 -2.81
CA ALA A 80 -7.33 0.71 -3.74
C ALA A 80 -8.43 1.64 -3.18
N ARG A 81 -8.73 1.53 -1.87
CA ARG A 81 -9.65 2.47 -1.18
C ARG A 81 -9.08 3.88 -1.13
N GLU A 82 -7.81 4.05 -0.82
CA GLU A 82 -7.17 5.37 -0.80
C GLU A 82 -7.25 6.06 -2.18
N ILE A 83 -7.01 5.31 -3.27
CA ILE A 83 -7.17 5.81 -4.65
C ILE A 83 -8.63 6.21 -4.93
N GLU A 84 -9.59 5.35 -4.59
CA GLU A 84 -11.02 5.62 -4.79
C GLU A 84 -11.48 6.86 -4.01
N ASP A 85 -11.09 6.97 -2.74
CA ASP A 85 -11.41 8.11 -1.89
C ASP A 85 -10.82 9.42 -2.42
N TYR A 86 -9.58 9.38 -2.93
CA TYR A 86 -8.95 10.53 -3.58
C TYR A 86 -9.76 10.99 -4.80
N ILE A 87 -10.13 10.07 -5.69
CA ILE A 87 -10.92 10.38 -6.89
C ILE A 87 -12.29 10.94 -6.49
N PHE A 88 -13.02 10.28 -5.59
CA PHE A 88 -14.35 10.75 -5.16
C PHE A 88 -14.30 12.10 -4.45
N ARG A 89 -13.24 12.40 -3.70
CA ARG A 89 -13.06 13.72 -3.08
C ARG A 89 -12.92 14.82 -4.14
N LEU A 90 -12.21 14.55 -5.23
CA LEU A 90 -12.07 15.51 -6.33
C LEU A 90 -13.40 15.69 -7.07
N LEU A 91 -14.11 14.61 -7.37
CA LEU A 91 -15.40 14.69 -8.05
C LEU A 91 -16.46 15.46 -7.24
N LYS A 92 -16.44 15.34 -5.91
CA LYS A 92 -17.33 16.12 -5.02
C LYS A 92 -16.97 17.60 -4.95
N LYS A 93 -15.73 17.98 -5.28
CA LYS A 93 -15.27 19.37 -5.27
C LYS A 93 -15.70 20.14 -6.52
N GLU A 94 -16.08 19.45 -7.60
CA GLU A 94 -16.51 20.05 -8.87
C GLU A 94 -18.03 20.22 -9.01
N VAL A 95 -18.77 20.13 -7.90
CA VAL A 95 -20.23 20.38 -7.83
C VAL A 95 -20.52 21.68 -7.10
#